data_AF-A0A1F9CUI0-F1
#
_entry.id   AF-A0A1F9CUI0-F1
#
_cell.length_a   1.000
_cell.length_b   1.000
_cell.length_c   1.000
_cell.angle_alpha   90.00
_cell.angle_beta   90.00
_cell.angle_gamma   90.00
#
_symmetry.space_group_name_H-M   'P 1'
#
loop_
_entity.id
_entity.type
_entity.pdbx_description
1 polymer ?
#
loop_
_entity_poly.entity_id
_entity_poly.type
_entity_poly.pdbx_seq_one_letter_code
_entity_poly.pdbx_strand_id
1 'polypeptide(L)'
;MADEPKINAVCKGCGKRLSADEKGAQYCGRCMIERAEEYVPEALERPPIKREKKSRTWLVMQVAIILAAVAIMALQTPRLISAVKGDRPLRQGTYATDAQADQCIKNLWHSARLIQEGKVPGPDIVCPISKRPYEIRGAGADVVVSCPNPELHGFKAMQVSKRHPVPEISK
;
A
#
# COMPACT_ATOMS: atom_id res chain seq x y z
N MET A 1 -0.88 -66.90 23.73
CA MET A 1 -1.98 -66.59 22.80
C MET A 1 -3.20 -66.33 23.67
N ALA A 2 -3.57 -65.06 23.86
CA ALA A 2 -4.63 -64.67 24.78
C ALA A 2 -5.99 -64.92 24.11
N ASP A 3 -6.81 -65.77 24.72
CA ASP A 3 -8.21 -65.97 24.33
C ASP A 3 -8.95 -64.63 24.44
N GLU A 4 -9.33 -64.05 23.31
CA GLU A 4 -10.23 -62.92 23.28
C GLU A 4 -11.60 -63.36 23.84
N PRO A 5 -12.15 -62.68 24.86
CA PRO A 5 -13.45 -63.02 25.38
C PRO A 5 -14.50 -62.81 24.27
N LYS A 6 -15.11 -63.91 23.80
CA LYS A 6 -16.24 -63.87 22.87
C LYS A 6 -17.44 -63.23 23.57
N ILE A 7 -17.63 -61.94 23.34
CA ILE A 7 -18.75 -61.19 23.90
C ILE A 7 -20.01 -61.53 23.09
N ASN A 8 -20.86 -62.39 23.65
CA ASN A 8 -22.16 -62.74 23.09
C ASN A 8 -23.22 -61.67 23.41
N ALA A 9 -22.89 -60.39 23.21
CA ALA A 9 -23.87 -59.31 23.38
C ALA A 9 -24.63 -59.11 22.07
N VAL A 10 -25.96 -59.04 22.15
CA VAL A 10 -26.87 -58.92 21.01
C VAL A 10 -27.64 -57.61 21.12
N CYS A 11 -27.75 -56.88 20.01
CA CYS A 11 -28.52 -55.64 19.91
C CYS A 11 -30.01 -55.91 20.20
N LYS A 12 -30.60 -55.16 21.13
CA LYS A 12 -32.04 -55.25 21.45
C LYS A 12 -32.97 -54.77 20.34
N GLY A 13 -32.47 -53.96 19.40
CA GLY A 13 -33.26 -53.41 18.30
C GLY A 13 -33.39 -54.35 17.11
N CYS A 14 -32.28 -54.89 16.61
CA CYS A 14 -32.25 -55.70 15.38
C CYS A 14 -31.73 -57.12 15.55
N GLY A 15 -31.35 -57.54 16.77
CA GLY A 15 -30.88 -58.90 17.02
C GLY A 15 -29.46 -59.22 16.49
N LYS A 16 -28.72 -58.23 15.99
CA LYS A 16 -27.35 -58.42 15.51
C LYS A 16 -26.34 -58.51 16.67
N ARG A 17 -25.30 -59.33 16.53
CA ARG A 17 -24.18 -59.37 17.49
C ARG A 17 -23.40 -58.05 17.47
N LEU A 18 -23.13 -57.51 18.65
CA LEU A 18 -22.41 -56.26 18.84
C LEU A 18 -20.90 -56.46 18.64
N SER A 19 -20.21 -55.46 18.07
CA SER A 19 -18.76 -55.52 17.88
C SER A 19 -18.00 -55.28 19.19
N ALA A 20 -16.69 -55.53 19.17
CA ALA A 20 -15.82 -55.26 20.32
C ALA A 20 -15.77 -53.76 20.71
N ASP A 21 -16.17 -52.88 19.80
CA ASP A 21 -16.18 -51.42 19.98
C ASP A 21 -17.50 -50.94 20.63
N GLU A 22 -18.52 -51.79 20.63
CA GLU A 22 -19.85 -51.56 21.20
C GLU A 22 -20.03 -52.26 22.57
N LYS A 23 -18.91 -52.64 23.22
CA LYS A 23 -18.91 -53.32 24.53
C LYS A 23 -19.66 -52.49 25.57
N GLY A 24 -20.78 -53.02 26.05
CA GLY A 24 -21.64 -52.37 27.04
C GLY A 24 -22.81 -51.56 26.47
N ALA A 25 -22.88 -51.39 25.15
CA ALA A 25 -24.03 -50.76 24.49
C ALA A 25 -25.21 -51.74 24.41
N GLN A 26 -26.43 -51.23 24.56
CA GLN A 26 -27.65 -52.06 24.46
C GLN A 26 -28.19 -52.18 23.02
N TYR A 27 -27.72 -51.31 22.13
CA TYR A 27 -28.13 -51.20 20.73
C TYR A 27 -26.90 -51.04 19.85
N CYS A 28 -26.96 -51.56 18.62
CA CYS A 28 -25.91 -51.31 17.63
C CYS A 28 -26.01 -49.88 17.09
N GLY A 29 -24.92 -49.36 16.52
CA GLY A 29 -24.85 -48.00 15.99
C GLY A 29 -26.01 -47.65 15.04
N ARG A 30 -26.43 -48.59 14.19
CA ARG A 30 -27.56 -48.37 13.27
C ARG A 30 -28.89 -48.16 13.99
N CYS A 31 -29.21 -48.99 14.98
CA CYS A 31 -30.45 -48.84 15.75
C CYS A 31 -30.41 -47.60 16.67
N MET A 32 -29.23 -47.17 17.11
CA MET A 32 -29.10 -45.92 17.87
C MET A 32 -29.37 -44.68 17.01
N ILE A 33 -28.90 -44.65 15.77
CA ILE A 33 -29.13 -43.52 14.84
C ILE A 33 -30.63 -43.40 14.53
N GLU A 34 -31.29 -44.51 14.21
CA GLU A 34 -32.73 -44.53 13.90
C GLU A 34 -33.59 -44.00 15.06
N ARG A 35 -33.19 -44.35 16.30
CA ARG A 35 -33.83 -43.81 17.51
C ARG A 35 -33.53 -42.34 17.78
N ALA A 36 -32.34 -41.87 17.39
CA ALA A 36 -31.95 -40.48 17.52
C ALA A 36 -32.67 -39.59 16.50
N GLU A 37 -32.96 -40.13 15.30
CA GLU A 37 -33.74 -39.46 14.26
C GLU A 37 -35.21 -39.27 14.68
N GLU A 38 -35.81 -40.22 15.41
CA GLU A 38 -37.16 -40.07 15.98
C GLU A 38 -37.26 -38.92 17.00
N TYR A 39 -36.13 -38.46 17.56
CA TYR A 39 -36.05 -37.38 18.54
C TYR A 39 -35.47 -36.07 17.99
N VAL A 40 -35.37 -35.89 16.68
CA VAL A 40 -35.02 -34.57 16.11
C VAL A 40 -36.30 -33.74 16.01
N PRO A 41 -36.55 -32.78 16.93
CA PRO A 41 -37.65 -31.84 16.72
C PRO A 41 -37.40 -31.14 15.39
N GLU A 42 -38.40 -31.20 14.52
CA GLU A 42 -38.44 -30.53 13.23
C GLU A 42 -37.97 -29.08 13.44
N ALA A 43 -36.87 -28.72 12.80
CA ALA A 43 -36.20 -27.46 13.07
C ALA A 43 -37.20 -26.32 12.82
N LEU A 44 -37.62 -25.63 13.90
CA LEU A 44 -38.45 -24.43 13.83
C LEU A 44 -37.92 -23.53 12.71
N GLU A 45 -38.73 -23.35 11.67
CA GLU A 45 -38.41 -22.47 10.56
C GLU A 45 -38.00 -21.10 11.14
N ARG A 46 -36.76 -20.70 10.89
CA ARG A 46 -36.26 -19.41 11.37
C ARG A 46 -37.13 -18.32 10.75
N PRO A 47 -37.68 -17.38 11.53
CA PRO A 47 -38.51 -16.33 10.98
C PRO A 47 -37.70 -15.54 9.95
N PRO A 48 -38.32 -15.13 8.82
CA PRO A 48 -37.62 -14.38 7.79
C PRO A 48 -37.05 -13.09 8.38
N ILE A 49 -35.76 -12.86 8.20
CA ILE A 49 -35.08 -11.64 8.62
C ILE A 49 -35.72 -10.48 7.86
N LYS A 50 -36.59 -9.71 8.53
CA LYS A 50 -37.19 -8.51 7.97
C LYS A 50 -36.08 -7.49 7.73
N ARG A 51 -35.69 -7.30 6.47
CA ARG A 51 -34.84 -6.17 6.06
C ARG A 51 -35.64 -4.90 6.31
N GLU A 52 -35.26 -4.15 7.34
CA GLU A 52 -35.76 -2.79 7.52
C GLU A 52 -35.46 -2.01 6.25
N LYS A 53 -36.53 -1.53 5.60
CA LYS A 53 -36.40 -0.66 4.44
C LYS A 53 -35.85 0.67 4.94
N LYS A 54 -34.52 0.79 4.94
CA LYS A 54 -33.82 2.03 5.22
C LYS A 54 -34.45 3.13 4.37
N SER A 55 -35.03 4.13 5.02
CA SER A 55 -35.80 5.16 4.33
C SER A 55 -34.94 5.83 3.27
N ARG A 56 -35.54 6.18 2.12
CA ARG A 56 -34.84 6.87 1.03
C ARG A 56 -34.15 8.15 1.52
N THR A 57 -34.73 8.79 2.55
CA THR A 57 -34.14 9.94 3.26
C THR A 57 -32.82 9.61 3.98
N TRP A 58 -32.70 8.42 4.58
CA TRP A 58 -31.45 7.99 5.20
C TRP A 58 -30.34 7.79 4.16
N LEU A 59 -30.68 7.22 3.00
CA LEU A 59 -29.73 7.02 1.91
C LEU A 59 -29.25 8.35 1.35
N VAL A 60 -30.17 9.30 1.12
CA VAL A 60 -29.82 10.67 0.68
C VAL A 60 -28.93 11.37 1.70
N MET A 61 -29.21 11.23 3.00
CA MET A 61 -28.37 11.81 4.05
C MET A 61 -26.96 11.21 4.05
N GLN A 62 -26.82 9.89 3.90
CA GLN A 62 -25.50 9.25 3.79
C GLN A 62 -24.71 9.74 2.57
N VAL A 63 -25.38 9.87 1.42
CA VAL A 63 -24.74 10.39 0.20
C VAL A 63 -24.30 11.84 0.37
N ALA A 64 -25.12 12.68 1.00
CA ALA A 64 -24.79 14.07 1.27
C ALA A 64 -23.55 14.20 2.18
N ILE A 65 -23.46 13.38 3.24
CA ILE A 65 -22.30 13.35 4.14
C ILE A 65 -21.03 12.92 3.39
N ILE A 66 -21.12 11.87 2.57
CA ILE A 66 -19.99 11.39 1.77
C ILE A 66 -19.52 12.47 0.78
N LEU A 67 -20.45 13.12 0.08
CA LEU A 67 -20.13 14.20 -0.85
C LEU A 67 -19.50 15.40 -0.14
N ALA A 68 -20.01 15.78 1.03
CA ALA A 68 -19.43 16.85 1.83
C ALA A 68 -18.00 16.51 2.28
N ALA A 69 -17.76 15.27 2.74
CA ALA A 69 -16.43 14.81 3.12
C ALA A 69 -15.45 14.83 1.93
N VAL A 70 -15.88 14.35 0.75
CA VAL A 70 -15.07 14.38 -0.47
C VAL A 70 -14.77 15.81 -0.91
N ALA A 71 -15.76 16.72 -0.85
CA ALA A 71 -15.57 18.12 -1.17
C ALA A 71 -14.58 18.80 -0.21
N ILE A 72 -14.69 18.54 1.09
CA ILE A 72 -13.75 19.04 2.11
C ILE A 72 -12.35 18.49 1.84
N MET A 73 -12.22 17.19 1.56
CA MET A 73 -10.94 16.60 1.20
C MET A 73 -10.36 17.29 -0.04
N ALA A 74 -11.11 17.44 -1.14
CA ALA A 74 -10.65 18.09 -2.36
C ALA A 74 -10.18 19.54 -2.13
N LEU A 75 -10.92 20.31 -1.32
CA LEU A 75 -10.57 21.69 -0.97
C LEU A 75 -9.36 21.79 -0.02
N GLN A 76 -9.15 20.81 0.87
CA GLN A 76 -8.04 20.77 1.82
C GLN A 76 -6.81 20.01 1.31
N THR A 77 -6.93 19.19 0.27
CA THR A 77 -5.83 18.46 -0.36
C THR A 77 -4.66 19.36 -0.76
N PRO A 78 -4.85 20.57 -1.36
CA PRO A 78 -3.72 21.43 -1.68
C PRO A 78 -2.92 21.89 -0.45
N ARG A 79 -3.54 21.99 0.74
CA ARG A 79 -2.87 22.35 2.00
C ARG A 79 -2.17 21.17 2.67
N LEU A 80 -2.62 19.94 2.43
CA LEU A 80 -1.96 18.73 2.93
C LEU A 80 -0.79 18.31 2.03
N ILE A 81 -0.90 18.56 0.72
CA ILE A 81 0.21 18.34 -0.23
C ILE A 81 1.40 19.26 0.09
N SER A 82 1.18 20.49 0.57
CA SER A 82 2.29 21.35 1.02
C SER A 82 2.98 20.85 2.30
N ALA A 83 2.28 20.09 3.15
CA ALA A 83 2.87 19.51 4.36
C ALA A 83 3.57 18.15 4.10
N VAL A 84 3.07 17.36 3.14
CA VAL A 84 3.68 16.07 2.75
C VAL A 84 4.80 16.25 1.71
N LYS A 85 4.77 17.33 0.92
CA LYS A 85 5.93 17.84 0.17
C LYS A 85 6.82 18.73 1.03
N GLY A 86 6.86 18.52 2.35
CA GLY A 86 8.01 18.94 3.13
C GLY A 86 9.24 18.30 2.50
N ASP A 87 10.20 19.13 2.12
CA ASP A 87 11.41 18.78 1.40
C ASP A 87 11.94 17.43 1.87
N ARG A 88 11.86 16.40 1.02
CA ARG A 88 12.81 15.31 1.10
C ARG A 88 14.01 15.85 0.38
N PRO A 89 15.02 16.40 1.08
CA PRO A 89 16.16 16.91 0.38
C PRO A 89 16.81 15.66 -0.25
N LEU A 90 17.03 15.70 -1.55
CA LEU A 90 17.90 14.75 -2.24
C LEU A 90 19.31 14.95 -1.68
N ARG A 91 19.60 14.46 -0.46
CA ARG A 91 20.86 14.72 0.24
C ARG A 91 21.90 13.67 -0.10
N GLN A 92 22.92 14.12 -0.82
CA GLN A 92 24.31 13.93 -0.39
C GLN A 92 24.83 15.31 0.06
N GLY A 93 24.67 15.64 1.35
CA GLY A 93 25.11 16.92 1.93
C GLY A 93 24.30 17.34 3.17
N THR A 94 24.91 18.13 4.07
CA THR A 94 24.34 18.53 5.38
C THR A 94 23.53 19.83 5.35
N TYR A 95 23.41 20.49 4.19
CA TYR A 95 22.80 21.82 4.09
C TYR A 95 21.26 21.75 3.94
N ALA A 96 20.56 22.64 4.63
CA ALA A 96 19.14 22.88 4.39
C ALA A 96 18.99 23.71 3.10
N THR A 97 18.28 23.16 2.13
CA THR A 97 17.94 23.78 0.85
C THR A 97 16.46 24.11 0.85
N ASP A 98 16.08 25.24 0.23
CA ASP A 98 14.66 25.55 -0.02
C ASP A 98 14.13 24.80 -1.25
N ALA A 99 12.81 24.85 -1.47
CA ALA A 99 12.16 24.17 -2.59
C ALA A 99 12.69 24.60 -3.98
N GLN A 100 13.18 25.83 -4.12
CA GLN A 100 13.74 26.34 -5.38
C GLN A 100 15.16 25.81 -5.61
N ALA A 101 15.99 25.75 -4.55
CA ALA A 101 17.29 25.11 -4.57
C ALA A 101 17.18 23.61 -4.84
N ASP A 102 16.20 22.92 -4.25
CA ASP A 102 15.92 21.52 -4.53
C ASP A 102 15.54 21.29 -5.99
N GLN A 103 14.74 22.19 -6.58
CA GLN A 103 14.43 22.11 -8.01
C GLN A 103 15.66 22.39 -8.88
N CYS A 104 16.54 23.31 -8.48
CA CYS A 104 17.81 23.55 -9.16
C CYS A 104 18.71 22.29 -9.14
N ILE A 105 18.82 21.63 -7.98
CA ILE A 105 19.57 20.37 -7.83
C ILE A 105 18.97 19.26 -8.70
N LYS A 106 17.64 19.15 -8.79
CA LYS A 106 16.97 18.20 -9.70
C LYS A 106 17.30 18.48 -11.17
N ASN A 107 17.32 19.75 -11.56
CA ASN A 107 17.71 20.13 -12.93
C ASN A 107 19.18 19.75 -13.19
N LEU A 108 20.08 19.94 -12.23
CA LEU A 108 21.48 19.49 -12.34
C LEU A 108 21.59 17.97 -12.45
N TRP A 109 20.82 17.19 -11.69
CA TRP A 109 20.74 15.74 -11.86
C TRP A 109 20.26 15.33 -13.25
N HIS A 110 19.27 16.04 -13.79
CA HIS A 110 18.79 15.81 -15.14
C HIS A 110 19.87 16.13 -16.18
N SER A 111 20.57 17.26 -16.03
CA SER A 111 21.71 17.64 -16.87
C SER A 111 22.85 16.61 -16.78
N ALA A 112 23.14 16.08 -15.59
CA ALA A 112 24.12 15.02 -15.39
C ALA A 112 23.80 13.78 -16.23
N ARG A 113 22.55 13.34 -16.22
CA ARG A 113 22.11 12.21 -17.04
C ARG A 113 22.30 12.49 -18.53
N LEU A 114 21.94 13.68 -19.00
CA LEU A 114 22.09 14.06 -20.41
C LEU A 114 23.57 14.02 -20.85
N ILE A 115 24.47 14.62 -20.08
CA ILE A 115 25.90 14.64 -20.42
C ILE A 115 26.57 13.26 -20.32
N GLN A 116 26.07 12.37 -19.45
CA GLN A 116 26.49 10.95 -19.43
C GLN A 116 26.06 10.22 -20.69
N GLU A 117 24.85 10.50 -21.20
CA GLU A 117 24.34 9.97 -22.48
C GLU A 117 25.00 10.63 -23.71
N GLY A 118 25.95 11.56 -23.53
CA GLY A 118 26.60 12.30 -24.62
C GLY A 118 25.73 13.40 -25.23
N LYS A 119 24.60 13.74 -24.59
CA LYS A 119 23.69 14.83 -24.98
C LYS A 119 24.01 16.09 -24.20
N VAL A 120 23.72 17.24 -24.80
CA VAL A 120 23.88 18.54 -24.14
C VAL A 120 22.50 19.00 -23.64
N PRO A 121 22.39 19.49 -22.39
CA PRO A 121 21.17 20.11 -21.88
C PRO A 121 20.66 21.20 -22.83
N GLY A 122 19.38 21.14 -23.19
CA GLY A 122 18.75 22.15 -24.03
C GLY A 122 18.50 23.47 -23.27
N PRO A 123 18.15 24.55 -24.00
CA PRO A 123 17.84 25.85 -23.40
C PRO A 123 16.52 25.87 -22.60
N ASP A 124 15.74 24.79 -22.65
CA ASP A 124 14.53 24.55 -21.89
C ASP A 124 14.80 24.26 -20.40
N ILE A 125 16.00 23.76 -20.08
CA ILE A 125 16.42 23.52 -18.69
C ILE A 125 16.94 24.84 -18.12
N VAL A 126 16.09 25.50 -17.32
CA VAL A 126 16.38 26.81 -16.71
C VAL A 126 16.47 26.76 -15.19
N CYS A 127 17.23 27.68 -14.61
CA CYS A 127 17.26 27.87 -13.16
C CYS A 127 15.89 28.38 -12.66
N PRO A 128 15.32 27.79 -11.59
CA PRO A 128 14.00 28.17 -11.10
C PRO A 128 13.94 29.60 -10.53
N ILE A 129 15.06 30.16 -10.05
CA ILE A 129 15.14 31.51 -9.49
C ILE A 129 15.52 32.53 -10.57
N SER A 130 16.67 32.35 -11.22
CA SER A 130 17.16 33.34 -12.18
C SER A 130 16.45 33.30 -13.53
N LYS A 131 15.68 32.23 -13.81
CA LYS A 131 15.01 31.97 -15.10
C LYS A 131 15.95 31.93 -16.30
N ARG A 132 17.26 31.79 -16.06
CA ARG A 132 18.29 31.68 -17.09
C ARG A 132 18.65 30.23 -17.35
N PRO A 133 19.04 29.86 -18.59
CA PRO A 133 19.56 28.53 -18.88
C PRO A 133 20.85 28.27 -18.10
N TYR A 134 21.15 26.99 -17.86
CA TYR A 134 22.40 26.60 -17.22
C TYR A 134 23.61 26.91 -18.08
N GLU A 135 24.71 27.30 -17.45
CA GLU A 135 25.97 27.56 -18.13
C GLU A 135 26.69 26.24 -18.40
N ILE A 136 26.96 25.98 -19.69
CA ILE A 136 27.63 24.77 -20.14
C ILE A 136 29.06 25.14 -20.53
N ARG A 137 30.04 24.56 -19.86
CA ARG A 137 31.47 24.79 -20.09
C ARG A 137 32.16 23.48 -20.44
N GLY A 138 33.09 23.55 -21.39
CA GLY A 138 33.88 22.40 -21.84
C GLY A 138 33.40 21.80 -23.15
N ALA A 139 34.36 21.34 -23.97
CA ALA A 139 34.13 20.65 -25.22
C ALA A 139 34.80 19.28 -25.16
N GLY A 140 34.02 18.21 -25.36
CA GLY A 140 34.54 16.84 -25.48
C GLY A 140 34.73 16.10 -24.16
N ALA A 141 35.93 16.21 -23.56
CA ALA A 141 36.41 15.27 -22.53
C ALA A 141 35.79 15.47 -21.13
N ASP A 142 35.41 16.70 -20.80
CA ASP A 142 34.66 17.01 -19.59
C ASP A 142 33.70 18.15 -19.89
N VAL A 143 32.41 17.89 -19.71
CA VAL A 143 31.33 18.86 -19.89
C VAL A 143 30.82 19.20 -18.51
N VAL A 144 30.91 20.47 -18.13
CA VAL A 144 30.46 20.99 -16.84
C VAL A 144 29.20 21.81 -17.07
N VAL A 145 28.16 21.52 -16.32
CA VAL A 145 26.90 22.26 -16.32
C VAL A 145 26.76 22.94 -14.98
N SER A 146 26.60 24.26 -14.97
CA SER A 146 26.62 25.08 -13.75
C SER A 146 25.42 26.02 -13.68
N CYS A 147 24.93 26.26 -12.46
CA CYS A 147 23.85 27.20 -12.23
C CYS A 147 24.32 28.62 -12.60
N PRO A 148 23.53 29.40 -13.35
CA PRO A 148 23.93 30.75 -13.78
C PRO A 148 23.98 31.77 -12.64
N ASN A 149 23.36 31.46 -11.50
CA ASN A 149 23.47 32.29 -10.29
C ASN A 149 23.27 31.45 -9.02
N PRO A 150 24.32 30.77 -8.53
CA PRO A 150 24.24 29.93 -7.33
C PRO A 150 24.03 30.74 -6.05
N GLU A 151 24.43 32.03 -6.03
CA GLU A 151 24.31 32.89 -4.85
C GLU A 151 22.85 33.15 -4.47
N LEU A 152 21.95 33.17 -5.46
CA LEU A 152 20.50 33.26 -5.22
C LEU A 152 19.93 32.06 -4.46
N HIS A 153 20.64 30.94 -4.47
CA HIS A 153 20.32 29.74 -3.70
C HIS A 153 21.10 29.66 -2.37
N GLY A 154 21.93 30.67 -2.04
CA GLY A 154 22.78 30.67 -0.85
C GLY A 154 24.06 29.83 -0.96
N PHE A 155 24.51 29.54 -2.19
CA PHE A 155 25.70 28.75 -2.47
C PHE A 155 26.71 29.53 -3.32
N LYS A 156 28.00 29.23 -3.19
CA LYS A 156 29.06 29.80 -4.05
C LYS A 156 29.11 29.14 -5.42
N ALA A 157 28.90 27.82 -5.47
CA ALA A 157 28.83 27.10 -6.73
C ALA A 157 27.83 25.95 -6.64
N MET A 158 27.13 25.72 -7.75
CA MET A 158 26.28 24.56 -7.97
C MET A 158 26.53 24.06 -9.38
N GLN A 159 27.15 22.89 -9.50
CA GLN A 159 27.61 22.38 -10.80
C GLN A 159 27.56 20.87 -10.85
N VAL A 160 27.61 20.31 -12.05
CA VAL A 160 27.82 18.88 -12.29
C VAL A 160 28.72 18.71 -13.49
N SER A 161 29.55 17.66 -13.49
CA SER A 161 30.45 17.38 -14.61
C SER A 161 30.23 15.99 -15.18
N LYS A 162 30.77 15.75 -16.38
CA LYS A 162 30.73 14.41 -16.98
C LYS A 162 31.63 13.44 -16.23
N ARG A 163 32.72 13.93 -15.63
CA ARG A 163 33.60 13.10 -14.78
C ARG A 163 33.01 12.81 -13.40
N HIS A 164 32.25 13.77 -12.86
CA HIS A 164 31.57 13.67 -11.57
C HIS A 164 30.06 13.86 -11.78
N PRO A 165 29.31 12.77 -12.09
CA PRO A 165 27.87 12.84 -12.41
C PRO A 165 26.97 13.10 -11.19
N VAL A 166 27.53 13.66 -10.12
CA VAL A 166 26.84 14.01 -8.89
C VAL A 166 26.94 15.53 -8.75
N PRO A 167 25.82 16.26 -8.53
CA PRO A 167 25.85 17.69 -8.31
C PRO A 167 26.73 18.06 -7.10
N GLU A 168 27.69 18.93 -7.36
CA GLU A 168 28.60 19.50 -6.38
C GLU A 168 28.06 20.87 -5.93
N ILE A 169 28.01 21.07 -4.62
CA ILE A 169 27.51 22.29 -4.00
C ILE A 169 28.58 22.81 -3.04
N SER A 170 29.01 24.07 -3.23
CA SER A 170 29.97 24.75 -2.35
C SER A 170 29.33 25.99 -1.72
N LYS A 171 29.71 26.31 -0.49
CA LYS A 171 29.20 27.46 0.29
C LYS A 171 30.30 28.46 0.60
#